data_AF-A0A2K3LBJ3-F1
#
_entry.id   AF-A0A2K3LBJ3-F1
#
_cell.length_a   1.000
_cell.length_b   1.000
_cell.length_c   1.000
_cell.angle_alpha   90.00
_cell.angle_beta   90.00
_cell.angle_gamma   90.00
#
_symmetry.space_group_name_H-M   'P 1'
#
loop_
_entity.id
_entity.type
_entity.pdbx_description
1 polymer ?
#
loop_
_entity_poly.entity_id
_entity_poly.type
_entity_poly.pdbx_seq_one_letter_code
_entity_poly.pdbx_strand_id
1 'polypeptide(L)'
;MSTIHAFPLFFTTITLPRNNFVPPRFRVFSQSKTADTVQIRKCSPFLESSLLFGNDNDAVASNEWKAVPDIWKYSAEKYGDKVALVDPYHDPPSTITYKQLEQAILDFAEGLRVIGVRPDEKLALFADNSCRWLVADQGMMASGAINVVRGSRSSVEELLQIYNHSESVALAVDGPEMFNRIAKTFYSKTSMRFIILLWGEKSSLSLIAEENKEVQVFSFTEVIDLGRESRSALSDSHEASQQYVYEAINSDDIATLVYTSGTTGNPKGVMLTHRNLLHQVSLQIFYTTFSDSYFEN
;
A
#
# COMPACT_ATOMS: atom_id res chain seq x y z
N MET A 1 11.60 -58.28 -24.71
CA MET A 1 10.26 -58.75 -25.09
C MET A 1 9.37 -57.52 -25.12
N SER A 2 8.80 -57.02 -26.21
CA SER A 2 8.66 -57.42 -27.61
C SER A 2 8.26 -56.13 -28.38
N THR A 3 8.94 -55.75 -29.47
CA THR A 3 8.51 -55.91 -30.89
C THR A 3 7.32 -54.99 -31.28
N ILE A 4 7.55 -53.81 -31.88
CA ILE A 4 7.68 -53.43 -33.32
C ILE A 4 6.35 -53.32 -34.11
N HIS A 5 6.16 -52.17 -34.79
CA HIS A 5 5.80 -51.96 -36.23
C HIS A 5 5.08 -50.60 -36.42
N ALA A 6 5.20 -49.77 -37.48
CA ALA A 6 6.06 -49.64 -38.67
C ALA A 6 5.64 -48.29 -39.36
N PHE A 7 6.55 -47.37 -39.73
CA PHE A 7 6.98 -46.96 -41.10
C PHE A 7 5.93 -46.26 -42.02
N PRO A 8 6.31 -45.50 -43.09
CA PRO A 8 7.21 -44.31 -43.22
C PRO A 8 6.71 -43.31 -44.31
N LEU A 9 7.45 -42.23 -44.61
CA LEU A 9 7.73 -41.64 -45.96
C LEU A 9 8.12 -40.15 -45.82
N PHE A 10 9.14 -39.56 -46.45
CA PHE A 10 10.38 -39.97 -47.11
C PHE A 10 11.27 -38.70 -47.21
N PHE A 11 12.57 -38.94 -47.34
CA PHE A 11 13.74 -38.05 -47.48
C PHE A 11 13.66 -36.87 -48.48
N THR A 12 14.43 -35.78 -48.26
CA THR A 12 15.71 -35.51 -48.98
C THR A 12 16.57 -34.44 -48.26
N THR A 13 17.88 -34.70 -48.28
CA THR A 13 19.05 -34.06 -47.65
C THR A 13 19.39 -32.65 -48.17
N ILE A 14 20.15 -31.83 -47.41
CA ILE A 14 21.42 -31.16 -47.83
C ILE A 14 22.01 -30.25 -46.70
N THR A 15 23.20 -30.65 -46.26
CA THR A 15 24.36 -29.92 -45.67
C THR A 15 24.24 -28.90 -44.51
N LEU A 16 24.92 -29.24 -43.39
CA LEU A 16 25.49 -28.33 -42.38
C LEU A 16 26.75 -27.61 -42.96
N PRO A 17 27.10 -26.37 -42.54
CA PRO A 17 27.81 -26.22 -41.25
C PRO A 17 27.58 -24.92 -40.45
N ARG A 18 27.99 -25.01 -39.17
CA ARG A 18 28.42 -23.96 -38.20
C ARG A 18 27.35 -23.14 -37.45
N ASN A 19 27.36 -23.39 -36.14
CA ASN A 19 27.08 -22.51 -35.00
C ASN A 19 26.53 -21.10 -35.31
N ASN A 20 25.32 -20.84 -34.79
CA ASN A 20 25.15 -19.92 -33.65
C ASN A 20 23.73 -20.05 -33.10
N PHE A 21 23.63 -20.27 -31.79
CA PHE A 21 22.41 -20.21 -31.01
C PHE A 21 21.78 -18.81 -31.16
N VAL A 22 20.53 -18.74 -31.61
CA VAL A 22 19.67 -17.56 -31.54
C VAL A 22 18.37 -17.98 -30.85
N PRO A 23 17.97 -17.36 -29.73
CA PRO A 23 16.73 -17.71 -29.03
C PRO A 23 15.50 -17.27 -29.87
N PRO A 24 14.33 -17.92 -29.70
CA PRO A 24 13.16 -17.58 -30.49
C PRO A 24 12.64 -16.18 -30.14
N ARG A 25 12.34 -15.43 -31.20
CA ARG A 25 11.79 -14.07 -31.22
C ARG A 25 10.61 -13.93 -30.24
N PHE A 26 10.75 -13.01 -29.30
CA PHE A 26 9.62 -12.41 -28.59
C PHE A 26 8.65 -11.81 -29.60
N ARG A 27 7.44 -12.35 -29.71
CA ARG A 27 6.33 -11.66 -30.37
C ARG A 27 5.76 -10.66 -29.38
N VAL A 28 6.10 -9.39 -29.59
CA VAL A 28 5.43 -8.26 -28.94
C VAL A 28 4.01 -8.17 -29.51
N PHE A 29 3.01 -8.46 -28.70
CA PHE A 29 1.63 -8.11 -29.00
C PHE A 29 1.42 -6.65 -28.56
N SER A 30 1.39 -5.75 -29.55
CA SER A 30 0.88 -4.40 -29.37
C SER A 30 -0.65 -4.45 -29.50
N GLN A 31 -1.37 -4.20 -28.40
CA GLN A 31 -2.77 -3.78 -28.49
C GLN A 31 -2.79 -2.25 -28.43
N SER A 32 -3.17 -1.63 -29.54
CA SER A 32 -3.31 -0.18 -29.64
C SER A 32 -4.56 0.31 -28.91
N LYS A 33 -4.32 1.22 -27.96
CA LYS A 33 -5.20 2.29 -27.41
C LYS A 33 -6.71 2.19 -27.66
N THR A 34 -7.44 2.04 -26.56
CA THR A 34 -8.79 2.62 -26.41
C THR A 34 -8.84 3.44 -25.12
N ALA A 35 -8.99 4.76 -25.30
CA ALA A 35 -9.18 5.82 -24.30
C ALA A 35 -8.10 5.94 -23.19
N ASP A 36 -7.13 6.85 -23.39
CA ASP A 36 -6.22 7.35 -22.34
C ASP A 36 -7.06 8.01 -21.24
N THR A 37 -7.58 7.21 -20.31
CA THR A 37 -8.32 7.70 -19.15
C THR A 37 -7.26 8.18 -18.17
N VAL A 38 -7.06 9.49 -18.10
CA VAL A 38 -6.11 10.11 -17.18
C VAL A 38 -6.41 9.60 -15.77
N GLN A 39 -5.40 9.02 -15.12
CA GLN A 39 -5.59 8.42 -13.80
C GLN A 39 -5.47 9.51 -12.73
N ILE A 40 -6.51 9.68 -11.92
CA ILE A 40 -6.51 10.61 -10.79
C ILE A 40 -5.71 9.99 -9.64
N ARG A 41 -4.81 10.78 -9.06
CA ARG A 41 -4.01 10.43 -7.88
C ARG A 41 -4.20 11.50 -6.82
N LYS A 42 -4.79 11.12 -5.68
CA LYS A 42 -4.80 12.01 -4.50
C LYS A 42 -3.45 11.93 -3.79
N CYS A 43 -2.94 13.09 -3.39
CA CYS A 43 -1.64 13.25 -2.78
C CYS A 43 -1.74 14.11 -1.52
N SER A 44 -0.91 13.77 -0.54
CA SER A 44 -0.78 14.55 0.68
C SER A 44 -0.22 15.95 0.36
N PRO A 45 -0.91 17.06 0.71
CA PRO A 45 -0.59 18.38 0.19
C PRO A 45 0.82 18.88 0.53
N PHE A 46 1.33 18.53 1.71
CA PHE A 46 2.66 18.89 2.15
C PHE A 46 3.65 17.76 1.86
N LEU A 47 3.35 16.53 2.31
CA LEU A 47 4.25 15.38 2.16
C LEU A 47 4.64 15.10 0.70
N GLU A 48 3.71 15.26 -0.24
CA GLU A 48 3.92 15.03 -1.67
C GLU A 48 3.84 16.33 -2.50
N SER A 49 4.15 17.47 -1.88
CA SER A 49 3.97 18.79 -2.50
C SER A 49 4.63 18.91 -3.88
N SER A 50 5.76 18.23 -4.11
CA SER A 50 6.46 18.21 -5.41
C SER A 50 5.63 17.68 -6.57
N LEU A 51 4.64 16.81 -6.31
CA LEU A 51 3.74 16.27 -7.34
C LEU A 51 2.60 17.23 -7.70
N LEU A 52 2.30 18.20 -6.82
CA LEU A 52 1.17 19.13 -6.97
C LEU A 52 1.55 20.44 -7.68
N PHE A 53 2.83 20.84 -7.64
CA PHE A 53 3.31 22.10 -8.24
C PHE A 53 3.35 22.12 -9.79
N GLY A 54 2.93 21.05 -10.47
CA GLY A 54 2.83 20.99 -11.93
C GLY A 54 1.55 21.59 -12.53
N ASN A 55 0.54 21.92 -11.70
CA ASN A 55 -0.68 22.58 -12.12
C ASN A 55 -0.63 24.06 -11.72
N ASP A 56 -0.39 24.94 -12.68
CA ASP A 56 -0.49 26.39 -12.50
C ASP A 56 -1.88 26.76 -11.97
N ASN A 57 -1.95 27.09 -10.67
CA ASN A 57 -2.79 28.14 -10.04
C ASN A 57 -2.62 28.07 -8.51
N ASP A 58 -1.90 29.06 -7.95
CA ASP A 58 -2.09 29.60 -6.58
C ASP A 58 -2.24 28.64 -5.39
N ALA A 59 -1.50 27.53 -5.34
CA ALA A 59 -1.24 26.86 -4.07
C ALA A 59 0.01 27.50 -3.42
N VAL A 60 -0.18 28.67 -2.78
CA VAL A 60 0.77 29.13 -1.76
C VAL A 60 1.04 27.94 -0.85
N ALA A 61 2.30 27.51 -0.76
CA ALA A 61 2.74 26.45 0.13
C ALA A 61 2.33 26.83 1.56
N SER A 62 1.14 26.41 1.98
CA SER A 62 0.69 26.59 3.34
C SER A 62 1.47 25.59 4.17
N ASN A 63 2.21 26.07 5.16
CA ASN A 63 2.86 25.23 6.18
C ASN A 63 1.84 24.58 7.13
N GLU A 64 0.55 24.69 6.83
CA GLU A 64 -0.54 24.07 7.59
C GLU A 64 -0.77 22.63 7.11
N TRP A 65 -0.71 21.68 8.05
CA TRP A 65 -1.05 20.29 7.78
C TRP A 65 -2.52 20.18 7.38
N LYS A 66 -2.78 19.56 6.22
CA LYS A 66 -4.15 19.34 5.72
C LYS A 66 -4.49 17.85 5.69
N ALA A 67 -3.50 17.01 5.45
CA ALA A 67 -3.61 15.56 5.58
C ALA A 67 -2.72 15.09 6.74
N VAL A 68 -3.14 14.05 7.46
CA VAL A 68 -2.38 13.48 8.59
C VAL A 68 -0.94 13.11 8.18
N PRO A 69 -0.70 12.52 7.00
CA PRO A 69 0.67 12.19 6.59
C PRO A 69 1.60 13.40 6.40
N ASP A 70 1.07 14.63 6.30
CA ASP A 70 1.88 15.86 6.20
C ASP A 70 2.81 16.05 7.42
N ILE A 71 2.45 15.50 8.58
CA ILE A 71 3.26 15.53 9.81
C ILE A 71 4.64 14.90 9.59
N TRP A 72 4.73 13.86 8.76
CA TRP A 72 5.96 13.11 8.57
C TRP A 72 7.02 13.88 7.79
N LYS A 73 6.61 14.69 6.81
CA LYS A 73 7.54 15.59 6.11
C LYS A 73 8.10 16.64 7.04
N TYR A 74 7.23 17.32 7.79
CA TYR A 74 7.68 18.30 8.78
C TYR A 74 8.64 17.67 9.81
N SER A 75 8.31 16.47 10.28
CA SER A 75 9.13 15.75 11.25
C SER A 75 10.48 15.30 10.67
N ALA A 76 10.51 14.88 9.40
CA ALA A 76 11.74 14.53 8.69
C ALA A 76 12.64 15.75 8.44
N GLU A 77 12.07 16.89 8.05
CA GLU A 77 12.81 18.15 7.87
C GLU A 77 13.44 18.63 9.18
N LYS A 78 12.74 18.46 10.32
CA LYS A 78 13.20 18.96 11.62
C LYS A 78 14.06 17.97 12.41
N TYR A 79 13.80 16.67 12.28
CA TYR A 79 14.36 15.62 13.13
C TYR A 79 14.91 14.43 12.33
N GLY A 80 15.23 14.60 11.05
CA GLY A 80 15.48 13.53 10.09
C GLY A 80 16.40 12.39 10.56
N ASP A 81 17.51 12.71 11.23
CA ASP A 81 18.50 11.72 11.69
C ASP A 81 18.17 11.12 13.07
N LYS A 82 17.15 11.64 13.77
CA LYS A 82 16.68 11.07 15.04
C LYS A 82 15.87 9.81 14.77
N VAL A 83 16.00 8.85 15.68
CA VAL A 83 15.16 7.64 15.69
C VAL A 83 13.71 8.02 15.92
N ALA A 84 12.83 7.58 15.02
CA ALA A 84 11.38 7.74 15.11
C ALA A 84 10.72 6.48 15.68
N LEU A 85 11.12 5.30 15.18
CA LEU A 85 10.55 4.01 15.56
C LEU A 85 11.63 3.01 15.95
N VAL A 86 11.32 2.24 16.99
CA VAL A 86 12.10 1.08 17.43
C VAL A 86 11.13 -0.10 17.54
N ASP A 87 11.39 -1.15 16.78
CA ASP A 87 10.62 -2.39 16.77
C ASP A 87 11.55 -3.56 17.12
N PRO A 88 11.63 -3.93 18.41
CA PRO A 88 12.51 -5.01 18.88
C PRO A 88 11.88 -6.40 18.76
N TYR A 89 10.60 -6.50 18.38
CA TYR A 89 9.81 -7.73 18.48
C TYR A 89 9.82 -8.55 17.18
N HIS A 90 10.19 -7.93 16.07
CA HIS A 90 10.35 -8.60 14.78
C HIS A 90 11.82 -8.92 14.51
N ASP A 91 12.06 -9.94 13.69
CA ASP A 91 13.40 -10.37 13.29
C ASP A 91 13.65 -10.06 11.79
N PRO A 92 14.68 -9.26 11.44
CA PRO A 92 15.57 -8.55 12.37
C PRO A 92 14.88 -7.37 13.08
N PRO A 93 15.31 -7.04 14.30
CA PRO A 93 14.88 -5.83 14.98
C PRO A 93 15.09 -4.60 14.11
N SER A 94 14.09 -3.74 14.05
CA SER A 94 14.08 -2.61 13.12
C SER A 94 14.15 -1.28 13.88
N THR A 95 15.05 -0.41 13.46
CA THR A 95 15.12 0.98 13.94
C THR A 95 15.04 1.90 12.73
N ILE A 96 14.13 2.86 12.75
CA ILE A 96 13.83 3.74 11.62
C ILE A 96 13.94 5.20 12.07
N THR A 97 14.73 6.00 11.36
CA THR A 97 14.81 7.46 11.59
C THR A 97 13.59 8.20 11.01
N TYR A 98 13.35 9.45 11.42
CA TYR A 98 12.25 10.24 10.83
C TYR A 98 12.37 10.38 9.31
N LYS A 99 13.59 10.56 8.79
CA LYS A 99 13.84 10.63 7.34
C LYS A 99 13.54 9.29 6.64
N GLN A 100 13.92 8.17 7.24
CA GLN A 100 13.63 6.84 6.67
C GLN A 100 12.13 6.53 6.72
N LEU A 101 11.44 6.92 7.79
CA LEU A 101 10.00 6.72 7.94
C LEU A 101 9.21 7.51 6.89
N GLU A 102 9.54 8.78 6.68
CA GLU A 102 8.93 9.61 5.63
C GLU A 102 9.09 8.95 4.25
N GLN A 103 10.31 8.51 3.91
CA GLN A 103 10.55 7.86 2.61
C GLN A 103 9.81 6.52 2.49
N ALA A 104 9.72 5.72 3.56
CA ALA A 104 8.96 4.48 3.55
C ALA A 104 7.46 4.72 3.37
N ILE A 105 6.89 5.78 3.96
CA ILE A 105 5.48 6.16 3.78
C ILE A 105 5.22 6.58 2.32
N LEU A 106 6.11 7.39 1.74
CA LEU A 106 6.03 7.80 0.33
C LEU A 106 6.14 6.61 -0.64
N ASP A 107 7.10 5.71 -0.40
CA ASP A 107 7.27 4.50 -1.19
C ASP A 107 6.04 3.60 -1.06
N PHE A 108 5.51 3.38 0.15
CA PHE A 108 4.32 2.54 0.33
C PHE A 108 3.08 3.13 -0.36
N ALA A 109 2.85 4.45 -0.21
CA ALA A 109 1.74 5.14 -0.84
C ALA A 109 1.78 5.04 -2.37
N GLU A 110 2.96 5.26 -2.97
CA GLU A 110 3.12 5.11 -4.41
C GLU A 110 2.98 3.65 -4.86
N GLY A 111 3.50 2.69 -4.07
CA GLY A 111 3.33 1.26 -4.32
C GLY A 111 1.86 0.86 -4.40
N LEU A 112 1.00 1.39 -3.51
CA LEU A 112 -0.44 1.18 -3.58
C LEU A 112 -1.05 1.74 -4.88
N ARG A 113 -0.62 2.92 -5.33
CA ARG A 113 -1.09 3.51 -6.59
C ARG A 113 -0.67 2.65 -7.79
N VAL A 114 0.55 2.12 -7.80
CA VAL A 114 1.05 1.20 -8.84
C VAL A 114 0.25 -0.10 -8.86
N ILE A 115 -0.10 -0.67 -7.70
CA ILE A 115 -0.98 -1.84 -7.57
C ILE A 115 -2.42 -1.51 -8.04
N GLY A 116 -2.76 -0.23 -8.17
CA GLY A 116 -4.02 0.25 -8.73
C GLY A 116 -5.06 0.62 -7.68
N VAL A 117 -4.66 0.88 -6.43
CA VAL A 117 -5.55 1.48 -5.42
C VAL A 117 -5.96 2.87 -5.89
N ARG A 118 -7.26 3.14 -5.85
CA ARG A 118 -7.83 4.42 -6.24
C ARG A 118 -8.12 5.26 -5.00
N PRO A 119 -8.15 6.60 -5.14
CA PRO A 119 -8.65 7.47 -4.09
C PRO A 119 -10.03 7.02 -3.57
N ASP A 120 -10.24 7.23 -2.26
CA ASP A 120 -11.49 6.94 -1.54
C ASP A 120 -11.86 5.44 -1.46
N GLU A 121 -11.05 4.54 -2.01
CA GLU A 121 -11.19 3.09 -1.78
C GLU A 121 -10.77 2.72 -0.35
N LYS A 122 -11.47 1.75 0.24
CA LYS A 122 -11.21 1.29 1.61
C LYS A 122 -10.27 0.10 1.60
N LEU A 123 -9.18 0.17 2.35
CA LEU A 123 -8.25 -0.94 2.55
C LEU A 123 -8.31 -1.38 4.00
N ALA A 124 -8.58 -2.67 4.24
CA ALA A 124 -8.53 -3.21 5.59
C ALA A 124 -7.08 -3.40 6.02
N LEU A 125 -6.74 -2.95 7.24
CA LEU A 125 -5.44 -3.14 7.88
C LEU A 125 -5.65 -3.93 9.16
N PHE A 126 -5.44 -5.24 9.09
CA PHE A 126 -5.64 -6.17 10.20
C PHE A 126 -4.30 -6.67 10.75
N ALA A 127 -3.71 -5.89 11.65
CA ALA A 127 -2.38 -6.12 12.17
C ALA A 127 -2.19 -5.53 13.57
N ASP A 128 -1.18 -6.01 14.28
CA ASP A 128 -0.76 -5.46 15.57
C ASP A 128 0.29 -4.34 15.34
N ASN A 129 0.57 -3.56 16.39
CA ASN A 129 1.47 -2.42 16.30
C ASN A 129 2.90 -2.85 15.95
N SER A 130 3.45 -2.29 14.87
CA SER A 130 4.80 -2.53 14.38
C SER A 130 5.27 -1.34 13.54
N CYS A 131 6.56 -1.29 13.19
CA CYS A 131 7.05 -0.22 12.32
C CYS A 131 6.40 -0.26 10.92
N ARG A 132 6.19 -1.47 10.37
CA ARG A 132 5.53 -1.66 9.07
C ARG A 132 4.04 -1.37 9.13
N TRP A 133 3.38 -1.60 10.27
CA TRP A 133 2.00 -1.19 10.49
C TRP A 133 1.85 0.33 10.37
N LEU A 134 2.74 1.12 10.99
CA LEU A 134 2.67 2.58 10.91
C LEU A 134 2.89 3.07 9.47
N VAL A 135 3.87 2.49 8.78
CA VAL A 135 4.12 2.83 7.37
C VAL A 135 2.89 2.52 6.50
N ALA A 136 2.26 1.36 6.71
CA ALA A 136 1.07 0.98 5.95
C ALA A 136 -0.14 1.87 6.25
N ASP A 137 -0.41 2.16 7.52
CA ASP A 137 -1.47 3.07 7.97
C ASP A 137 -1.34 4.45 7.34
N GLN A 138 -0.16 5.06 7.46
CA GLN A 138 0.11 6.40 6.95
C GLN A 138 0.23 6.42 5.42
N GLY A 139 0.76 5.36 4.81
CA GLY A 139 0.88 5.23 3.36
C GLY A 139 -0.47 5.06 2.66
N MET A 140 -1.41 4.31 3.27
CA MET A 140 -2.80 4.25 2.78
C MET A 140 -3.43 5.64 2.76
N MET A 141 -3.35 6.36 3.88
CA MET A 141 -3.86 7.73 3.99
C MET A 141 -3.19 8.68 2.98
N ALA A 142 -1.88 8.57 2.79
CA ALA A 142 -1.12 9.43 1.85
C ALA A 142 -1.49 9.15 0.38
N SER A 143 -1.86 7.92 0.06
CA SER A 143 -2.35 7.55 -1.27
C SER A 143 -3.77 8.08 -1.58
N GLY A 144 -4.45 8.65 -0.58
CA GLY A 144 -5.86 9.05 -0.64
C GLY A 144 -6.83 7.88 -0.45
N ALA A 145 -6.33 6.71 -0.06
CA ALA A 145 -7.16 5.58 0.33
C ALA A 145 -7.60 5.70 1.79
N ILE A 146 -8.72 5.07 2.12
CA ILE A 146 -9.29 5.08 3.47
C ILE A 146 -8.79 3.84 4.21
N ASN A 147 -8.05 4.04 5.30
CA ASN A 147 -7.61 2.93 6.14
C ASN A 147 -8.76 2.39 7.00
N VAL A 148 -9.00 1.08 7.00
CA VAL A 148 -9.96 0.40 7.85
C VAL A 148 -9.21 -0.49 8.84
N VAL A 149 -8.96 0.04 10.03
CA VAL A 149 -8.00 -0.54 10.96
C VAL A 149 -8.66 -1.45 12.00
N ARG A 150 -8.05 -2.61 12.24
CA ARG A 150 -8.42 -3.50 13.35
C ARG A 150 -7.23 -4.33 13.84
N GLY A 151 -7.16 -4.59 15.14
CA GLY A 151 -6.13 -5.46 15.71
C GLY A 151 -6.28 -6.91 15.27
N SER A 152 -5.16 -7.61 15.08
CA SER A 152 -5.11 -8.97 14.56
C SER A 152 -5.86 -9.98 15.44
N ARG A 153 -5.99 -9.71 16.74
CA ARG A 153 -6.57 -10.64 17.73
C ARG A 153 -8.09 -10.73 17.71
N SER A 154 -8.77 -9.88 16.95
CA SER A 154 -10.23 -9.93 16.79
C SER A 154 -10.67 -11.28 16.19
N SER A 155 -11.91 -11.68 16.43
CA SER A 155 -12.43 -12.94 15.89
C SER A 155 -12.53 -12.90 14.37
N VAL A 156 -12.52 -14.07 13.73
CA VAL A 156 -12.64 -14.16 12.26
C VAL A 156 -13.98 -13.57 11.80
N GLU A 157 -15.04 -13.78 12.59
CA GLU A 157 -16.38 -13.25 12.32
C GLU A 157 -16.40 -11.72 12.39
N GLU A 158 -15.77 -11.13 13.40
CA GLU A 158 -15.70 -9.68 13.55
C GLU A 158 -14.89 -9.05 12.42
N LEU A 159 -13.72 -9.62 12.09
CA LEU A 159 -12.88 -9.13 10.98
C LEU A 159 -13.62 -9.20 9.65
N LEU A 160 -14.37 -10.28 9.41
CA LEU A 160 -15.20 -10.43 8.21
C LEU A 160 -16.33 -9.38 8.17
N GLN A 161 -17.02 -9.17 9.29
CA GLN A 161 -18.07 -8.16 9.39
C GLN A 161 -17.52 -6.76 9.11
N ILE A 162 -16.36 -6.42 9.70
CA ILE A 162 -15.67 -5.16 9.46
C ILE A 162 -15.34 -5.01 7.98
N TYR A 163 -14.66 -6.01 7.39
CA TYR A 163 -14.25 -5.97 5.98
C TYR A 163 -15.43 -5.75 5.03
N ASN A 164 -16.53 -6.46 5.25
CA ASN A 164 -17.72 -6.34 4.41
C ASN A 164 -18.47 -5.03 4.65
N HIS A 165 -18.63 -4.60 5.91
CA HIS A 165 -19.34 -3.38 6.26
C HIS A 165 -18.60 -2.13 5.79
N SER A 166 -17.27 -2.13 5.79
CA SER A 166 -16.48 -1.02 5.23
C SER A 166 -16.42 -1.01 3.71
N GLU A 167 -16.90 -2.06 3.05
CA GLU A 167 -16.73 -2.27 1.61
C GLU A 167 -15.24 -2.24 1.21
N SER A 168 -14.39 -2.82 2.07
CA SER A 168 -12.96 -2.88 1.79
C SER A 168 -12.70 -3.69 0.51
N VAL A 169 -11.82 -3.19 -0.34
CA VAL A 169 -11.52 -3.79 -1.66
C VAL A 169 -10.28 -4.68 -1.62
N ALA A 170 -9.41 -4.47 -0.61
CA ALA A 170 -8.17 -5.19 -0.42
C ALA A 170 -7.81 -5.24 1.08
N LEU A 171 -6.83 -6.07 1.41
CA LEU A 171 -6.51 -6.42 2.79
C LEU A 171 -4.99 -6.43 3.04
N ALA A 172 -4.52 -5.62 3.97
CA ALA A 172 -3.19 -5.73 4.56
C ALA A 172 -3.28 -6.45 5.91
N VAL A 173 -2.38 -7.40 6.15
CA VAL A 173 -2.40 -8.30 7.32
C VAL A 173 -1.03 -8.41 7.96
N ASP A 174 -1.02 -8.70 9.25
CA ASP A 174 0.20 -8.80 10.05
C ASP A 174 1.25 -9.73 9.41
N GLY A 175 0.84 -10.95 9.06
CA GLY A 175 1.68 -11.91 8.35
C GLY A 175 0.94 -13.21 8.02
N PRO A 176 1.67 -14.24 7.54
CA PRO A 176 1.09 -15.50 7.08
C PRO A 176 0.20 -16.20 8.10
N GLU A 177 0.59 -16.25 9.37
CA GLU A 177 -0.21 -16.90 10.43
C GLU A 177 -1.60 -16.29 10.55
N MET A 178 -1.65 -14.96 10.61
CA MET A 178 -2.91 -14.22 10.72
C MET A 178 -3.78 -14.39 9.48
N PHE A 179 -3.18 -14.36 8.27
CA PHE A 179 -3.93 -14.60 7.04
C PHE A 179 -4.46 -16.04 6.95
N ASN A 180 -3.63 -17.05 7.22
CA ASN A 180 -4.01 -18.46 7.19
C ASN A 180 -5.21 -18.73 8.12
N ARG A 181 -5.28 -18.05 9.27
CA ARG A 181 -6.41 -18.13 10.21
C ARG A 181 -7.74 -17.66 9.62
N ILE A 182 -7.73 -16.63 8.77
CA ILE A 182 -8.95 -16.02 8.21
C ILE A 182 -9.28 -16.48 6.78
N ALA A 183 -8.29 -17.01 6.06
CA ALA A 183 -8.32 -17.21 4.61
C ALA A 183 -9.52 -18.04 4.13
N LYS A 184 -9.81 -19.19 4.77
CA LYS A 184 -10.97 -20.03 4.41
C LYS A 184 -12.29 -19.26 4.44
N THR A 185 -12.49 -18.44 5.48
CA THR A 185 -13.70 -17.65 5.65
C THR A 185 -13.75 -16.48 4.67
N PHE A 186 -12.62 -15.82 4.42
CA PHE A 186 -12.56 -14.67 3.53
C PHE A 186 -12.75 -15.10 2.06
N TYR A 187 -12.06 -16.13 1.58
CA TYR A 187 -12.22 -16.59 0.19
C TYR A 187 -13.66 -17.00 -0.16
N SER A 188 -14.37 -17.58 0.81
CA SER A 188 -15.77 -18.02 0.63
C SER A 188 -16.80 -16.88 0.72
N LYS A 189 -16.47 -15.75 1.36
CA LYS A 189 -17.45 -14.71 1.70
C LYS A 189 -17.10 -13.30 1.20
N THR A 190 -15.92 -13.11 0.61
CA THR A 190 -15.46 -11.79 0.14
C THR A 190 -14.90 -11.87 -1.27
N SER A 191 -14.68 -10.69 -1.86
CA SER A 191 -13.98 -10.51 -3.13
C SER A 191 -12.83 -9.54 -2.92
N MET A 192 -11.68 -10.05 -2.50
CA MET A 192 -10.46 -9.26 -2.33
C MET A 192 -9.74 -9.09 -3.66
N ARG A 193 -9.36 -7.87 -4.01
CA ARG A 193 -8.53 -7.60 -5.21
C ARG A 193 -7.10 -8.10 -5.02
N PHE A 194 -6.53 -7.87 -3.84
CA PHE A 194 -5.19 -8.30 -3.46
C PHE A 194 -5.03 -8.32 -1.94
N ILE A 195 -3.95 -8.93 -1.48
CA ILE A 195 -3.53 -8.98 -0.08
C ILE A 195 -2.11 -8.44 0.04
N ILE A 196 -1.81 -7.74 1.13
CA ILE A 196 -0.45 -7.30 1.49
C ILE A 196 -0.06 -7.97 2.81
N LEU A 197 1.05 -8.70 2.82
CA LEU A 197 1.67 -9.23 4.04
C LEU A 197 2.64 -8.20 4.60
N LEU A 198 2.40 -7.69 5.81
CA LEU A 198 3.33 -6.75 6.45
C LEU A 198 4.62 -7.46 6.85
N TRP A 199 4.53 -8.67 7.40
CA TRP A 199 5.65 -9.49 7.83
C TRP A 199 5.56 -10.91 7.24
N GLY A 200 6.69 -11.62 7.29
CA GLY A 200 6.79 -13.00 6.83
C GLY A 200 6.85 -13.16 5.30
N GLU A 201 6.94 -14.42 4.88
CA GLU A 201 7.16 -14.81 3.49
C GLU A 201 5.89 -15.39 2.85
N LYS A 202 5.68 -15.12 1.55
CA LYS A 202 4.52 -15.62 0.80
C LYS A 202 4.43 -17.15 0.78
N SER A 203 5.57 -17.83 0.82
CA SER A 203 5.66 -19.30 0.82
C SER A 203 5.03 -19.95 2.06
N SER A 204 4.79 -19.17 3.12
CA SER A 204 4.16 -19.63 4.36
C SER A 204 2.62 -19.59 4.31
N LEU A 205 2.03 -19.19 3.18
CA LEU A 205 0.58 -19.19 2.98
C LEU A 205 0.07 -20.60 2.64
N SER A 206 -0.90 -21.09 3.41
CA SER A 206 -1.37 -22.49 3.34
C SER A 206 -2.40 -22.74 2.22
N LEU A 207 -2.97 -21.69 1.62
CA LEU A 207 -4.28 -21.78 0.95
C LEU A 207 -4.33 -21.21 -0.48
N ILE A 208 -3.21 -21.08 -1.20
CA ILE A 208 -3.25 -20.58 -2.59
C ILE A 208 -3.71 -21.68 -3.59
N ALA A 209 -3.95 -22.93 -3.17
CA ALA A 209 -3.99 -24.05 -4.11
C ALA A 209 -5.37 -24.68 -4.45
N GLU A 210 -6.50 -24.33 -3.81
CA GLU A 210 -7.71 -25.17 -3.94
C GLU A 210 -8.96 -24.56 -4.59
N GLU A 211 -9.05 -23.24 -4.83
CA GLU A 211 -10.18 -22.65 -5.56
C GLU A 211 -9.69 -21.60 -6.56
N ASN A 212 -10.24 -21.60 -7.78
CA ASN A 212 -9.87 -20.79 -8.97
C ASN A 212 -9.97 -19.25 -8.81
N LYS A 213 -9.78 -18.68 -7.61
CA LYS A 213 -9.66 -17.24 -7.36
C LYS A 213 -8.20 -16.93 -6.99
N GLU A 214 -7.39 -16.61 -8.01
CA GLU A 214 -6.01 -16.18 -7.81
C GLU A 214 -6.02 -14.73 -7.28
N VAL A 215 -6.16 -14.56 -5.96
CA VAL A 215 -5.99 -13.25 -5.31
C VAL A 215 -4.49 -12.94 -5.30
N GLN A 216 -4.12 -11.77 -5.81
CA GLN A 216 -2.72 -11.36 -5.83
C GLN A 216 -2.22 -11.11 -4.40
N VAL A 217 -1.03 -11.61 -4.08
CA VAL A 217 -0.39 -11.42 -2.78
C VAL A 217 0.90 -10.62 -2.99
N PHE A 218 1.03 -9.52 -2.25
CA PHE A 218 2.23 -8.69 -2.19
C PHE A 218 2.87 -8.80 -0.80
N SER A 219 4.19 -8.81 -0.72
CA SER A 219 4.91 -8.56 0.53
C SER A 219 5.07 -7.05 0.74
N PHE A 220 5.25 -6.63 1.98
CA PHE A 220 5.56 -5.22 2.30
C PHE A 220 6.73 -4.68 1.48
N THR A 221 7.81 -5.46 1.37
CA THR A 221 9.01 -5.07 0.62
C THR A 221 8.71 -4.85 -0.86
N GLU A 222 7.90 -5.71 -1.48
CA GLU A 222 7.51 -5.51 -2.89
C GLU A 222 6.69 -4.24 -3.08
N VAL A 223 5.78 -3.91 -2.17
CA VAL A 223 5.01 -2.66 -2.24
C VAL A 223 5.95 -1.46 -2.15
N ILE A 224 6.93 -1.49 -1.24
CA ILE A 224 7.94 -0.44 -1.09
C ILE A 224 8.79 -0.31 -2.36
N ASP A 225 9.27 -1.42 -2.92
CA ASP A 225 10.14 -1.40 -4.08
C ASP A 225 9.40 -0.92 -5.34
N LEU A 226 8.15 -1.36 -5.56
CA LEU A 226 7.28 -0.85 -6.62
C LEU A 226 7.09 0.67 -6.51
N GLY A 227 6.88 1.18 -5.30
CA GLY A 227 6.75 2.60 -5.06
C GLY A 227 8.03 3.37 -5.34
N ARG A 228 9.17 2.88 -4.85
CA ARG A 228 10.49 3.51 -5.07
C ARG A 228 10.84 3.58 -6.56
N GLU A 229 10.61 2.50 -7.29
CA GLU A 229 10.85 2.43 -8.73
C GLU A 229 9.96 3.43 -9.49
N SER A 230 8.66 3.48 -9.16
CA SER A 230 7.72 4.44 -9.76
C SER A 230 8.11 5.89 -9.46
N ARG A 231 8.44 6.22 -8.20
CA ARG A 231 8.89 7.56 -7.81
C ARG A 231 10.16 7.98 -8.54
N SER A 232 11.11 7.06 -8.72
CA SER A 232 12.34 7.32 -9.47
C SER A 232 12.03 7.59 -10.94
N ALA A 233 11.17 6.77 -11.57
CA ALA A 233 10.76 6.95 -12.95
C ALA A 233 10.00 8.28 -13.20
N LEU A 234 9.16 8.70 -12.26
CA LEU A 234 8.43 9.97 -12.31
C LEU A 234 9.37 11.19 -12.18
N SER A 235 10.48 11.06 -11.45
CA SER A 235 11.49 12.10 -11.34
C SER A 235 12.33 12.23 -12.61
N ASP A 236 12.59 11.13 -13.31
CA ASP A 236 13.48 11.09 -14.47
C ASP A 236 12.77 11.42 -15.81
N SER A 237 11.44 11.28 -15.88
CA SER A 237 10.68 11.45 -17.12
C SER A 237 9.47 12.38 -16.98
N HIS A 238 9.51 13.53 -17.67
CA HIS A 238 8.38 14.46 -17.78
C HIS A 238 7.16 13.88 -18.52
N GLU A 239 7.35 12.86 -19.38
CA GLU A 239 6.24 12.22 -20.09
C GLU A 239 5.46 11.25 -19.17
N ALA A 240 6.16 10.62 -18.21
CA ALA A 240 5.53 9.70 -17.27
C ALA A 240 4.59 10.42 -16.28
N SER A 241 4.89 11.67 -15.92
CA SER A 241 4.03 12.47 -15.03
C SER A 241 2.77 13.01 -15.73
N GLN A 242 2.81 13.21 -17.05
CA GLN A 242 1.66 13.71 -17.83
C GLN A 242 0.50 12.70 -17.96
N GLN A 243 0.71 11.44 -17.57
CA GLN A 243 -0.34 10.41 -17.57
C GLN A 243 -1.31 10.53 -16.38
N TYR A 244 -0.96 11.34 -15.38
CA TYR A 244 -1.69 11.44 -14.12
C TYR A 244 -2.24 12.86 -13.88
N VAL A 245 -3.40 12.93 -13.24
CA VAL A 245 -3.90 14.17 -12.64
C VAL A 245 -3.72 14.05 -11.13
N TYR A 246 -2.90 14.93 -10.57
CA TYR A 246 -2.65 14.98 -9.14
C TYR A 246 -3.63 15.93 -8.48
N GLU A 247 -4.32 15.43 -7.46
CA GLU A 247 -5.26 16.19 -6.63
C GLU A 247 -4.76 16.22 -5.19
N ALA A 248 -4.92 17.36 -4.53
CA ALA A 248 -4.59 17.48 -3.11
C ALA A 248 -5.68 16.81 -2.25
N ILE A 249 -5.28 15.99 -1.27
CA ILE A 249 -6.19 15.50 -0.24
C ILE A 249 -6.80 16.69 0.52
N ASN A 250 -8.12 16.68 0.70
CA ASN A 250 -8.80 17.68 1.51
C ASN A 250 -8.80 17.28 2.99
N SER A 251 -8.72 18.25 3.90
CA SER A 251 -8.83 17.98 5.34
C SER A 251 -10.15 17.31 5.74
N ASP A 252 -11.23 17.50 4.98
CA ASP A 252 -12.52 16.86 5.23
C ASP A 252 -12.66 15.48 4.56
N ASP A 253 -11.66 15.03 3.79
CA ASP A 253 -11.62 13.65 3.28
C ASP A 253 -11.49 12.66 4.44
N ILE A 254 -12.13 11.50 4.30
CA ILE A 254 -12.07 10.42 5.30
C ILE A 254 -10.65 9.83 5.27
N ALA A 255 -9.98 9.83 6.42
CA ALA A 255 -8.67 9.24 6.58
C ALA A 255 -8.77 7.78 7.00
N THR A 256 -9.66 7.49 7.95
CA THR A 256 -9.78 6.14 8.51
C THR A 256 -11.18 5.82 9.03
N LEU A 257 -11.51 4.53 9.02
CA LEU A 257 -12.64 3.96 9.74
C LEU A 257 -12.13 3.21 10.97
N VAL A 258 -12.57 3.64 12.15
CA VAL A 258 -12.27 2.96 13.42
C VAL A 258 -13.52 2.24 13.90
N TYR A 259 -13.41 0.92 14.08
CA TYR A 259 -14.53 0.10 14.53
C TYR A 259 -14.58 -0.06 16.04
N THR A 260 -15.79 0.03 16.57
CA THR A 260 -16.09 -0.21 17.99
C THR A 260 -17.04 -1.39 18.14
N SER A 261 -16.91 -2.14 19.23
CA SER A 261 -17.88 -3.17 19.62
C SER A 261 -19.19 -2.47 19.98
N GLY A 262 -20.09 -2.36 19.00
CA GLY A 262 -21.41 -1.79 19.22
C GLY A 262 -22.17 -2.58 20.29
N THR A 263 -22.99 -1.90 21.08
CA THR A 263 -23.87 -2.52 22.09
C THR A 263 -24.87 -3.52 21.49
N THR A 264 -25.10 -3.46 20.18
CA THR A 264 -26.02 -4.29 19.40
C THR A 264 -25.36 -5.50 18.75
N GLY A 265 -24.08 -5.78 19.03
CA GLY A 265 -23.32 -6.90 18.47
C GLY A 265 -22.79 -6.68 17.05
N ASN A 266 -23.30 -5.69 16.31
CA ASN A 266 -22.75 -5.29 15.01
C ASN A 266 -21.65 -4.22 15.19
N PRO A 267 -20.51 -4.35 14.50
CA PRO A 267 -19.42 -3.39 14.60
C PRO A 267 -19.84 -2.06 13.96
N LYS A 268 -19.61 -0.94 14.65
CA LYS A 268 -19.91 0.40 14.13
C LYS A 268 -18.62 1.08 13.68
N GLY A 269 -18.54 1.43 12.40
CA GLY A 269 -17.39 2.14 11.82
C GLY A 269 -17.53 3.64 12.03
N VAL A 270 -16.67 4.21 12.87
CA VAL A 270 -16.56 5.65 13.07
C VAL A 270 -15.70 6.24 11.95
N MET A 271 -16.29 7.11 11.14
CA MET A 271 -15.57 7.84 10.08
C MET A 271 -14.77 8.98 10.71
N LEU A 272 -13.45 8.95 10.55
CA LEU A 272 -12.56 10.02 10.99
C LEU A 272 -11.90 10.66 9.77
N THR A 273 -12.11 11.97 9.63
CA THR A 273 -11.46 12.80 8.60
C THR A 273 -10.03 13.16 9.00
N HIS A 274 -9.22 13.61 8.04
CA HIS A 274 -7.90 14.16 8.36
C HIS A 274 -7.98 15.33 9.36
N ARG A 275 -8.98 16.20 9.23
CA ARG A 275 -9.25 17.30 10.16
C ARG A 275 -9.48 16.80 11.58
N ASN A 276 -10.25 15.72 11.76
CA ASN A 276 -10.51 15.15 13.08
C ASN A 276 -9.21 14.69 13.75
N LEU A 277 -8.36 13.98 13.01
CA LEU A 277 -7.09 13.45 13.51
C LEU A 277 -6.06 14.55 13.76
N LEU A 278 -5.89 15.48 12.82
CA LEU A 278 -4.98 16.63 12.97
C LEU A 278 -5.35 17.52 14.15
N HIS A 279 -6.65 17.70 14.41
CA HIS A 279 -7.11 18.42 15.60
C HIS A 279 -6.60 17.76 16.89
N GLN A 280 -6.67 16.44 17.01
CA GLN A 280 -6.14 15.71 18.16
C GLN A 280 -4.61 15.86 18.30
N VAL A 281 -3.87 15.76 17.20
CA VAL A 281 -2.41 15.95 17.20
C VAL A 281 -2.03 17.37 17.65
N SER A 282 -2.73 18.39 17.15
CA SER A 282 -2.46 19.79 17.49
C SER A 282 -2.66 20.09 18.98
N LEU A 283 -3.70 19.52 19.58
CA LEU A 283 -3.96 19.64 21.02
C LEU A 283 -2.83 19.01 21.83
N GLN A 284 -2.39 17.80 21.45
CA GLN A 284 -1.32 17.12 22.16
C GLN A 284 -0.01 17.91 22.12
N ILE A 285 0.35 18.47 20.96
CA ILE A 285 1.55 19.32 20.82
C ILE A 285 1.43 20.56 21.70
N PHE A 286 0.27 21.22 21.69
CA PHE A 286 0.03 22.40 22.53
C PHE A 286 0.20 22.08 24.02
N TYR A 287 -0.37 20.97 24.50
CA TYR A 287 -0.25 20.56 25.90
C TYR A 287 1.18 20.22 26.31
N THR A 288 1.93 19.48 25.48
CA THR A 288 3.34 19.16 25.79
C THR A 288 4.21 20.42 25.81
N THR A 289 4.05 21.31 24.83
CA THR A 289 4.82 22.56 24.76
C THR A 289 4.48 23.48 25.94
N PHE A 290 3.20 23.53 26.33
CA PHE A 290 2.76 24.28 27.49
C PHE A 290 3.31 23.68 28.79
N SER A 291 3.25 22.36 28.99
CA SER A 291 3.81 21.73 30.20
C SER A 291 5.30 21.99 30.34
N ASP A 292 6.07 21.89 29.26
CA ASP A 292 7.52 22.13 29.29
C ASP A 292 7.84 23.58 29.72
N SER A 293 7.04 24.56 29.28
CA SER A 293 7.19 25.98 29.67
C SER A 293 6.85 26.28 31.14
N TYR A 294 6.12 25.42 31.84
CA TYR A 294 5.78 25.58 33.26
C TYR A 294 6.79 24.92 34.20
N PHE A 295 7.59 23.96 33.72
CA PHE A 295 8.63 23.31 34.53
C PHE A 295 10.02 23.95 34.37
N GLU A 296 10.18 24.93 33.48
CA GLU A 296 11.40 25.72 33.31
C GLU A 296 11.42 27.07 34.08
N ASN A 297 10.41 27.37 34.91
CA ASN A 297 10.39 28.55 35.81
C ASN A 297 10.44 28.14 37.28
#